data_AF-A0A497MNF6-F1
#
_entry.id   AF-A0A497MNF6-F1
#
_cell.length_a   1.000
_cell.length_b   1.000
_cell.length_c   1.000
_cell.angle_alpha   90.00
_cell.angle_beta   90.00
_cell.angle_gamma   90.00
#
_symmetry.space_group_name_H-M   'P 1'
#
loop_
_entity.id
_entity.type
_entity.pdbx_description
1 polymer ?
#
loop_
_entity_poly.entity_id
_entity_poly.type
_entity_poly.pdbx_seq_one_letter_code
_entity_poly.pdbx_strand_id
1 'polypeptide(L)'
;MQVVAYVLFVAMYILQSKRTGEGEVAFAAFPVLYFSFFNPFLELVAVVLLGLVTVQSFINWSIRRSGESFLVFLGFGFMLLGHMLLLFIAVENSLLFFGQLAQLAGFLCLLAMLVKVSRGGGE
;
A
#
# COMPACT_ATOMS: atom_id res chain seq x y z
N MET A 1 14.97 13.57 8.59
CA MET A 1 13.58 13.52 9.09
C MET A 1 13.08 12.08 9.25
N GLN A 2 13.16 11.21 8.24
CA GLN A 2 12.63 9.83 8.31
C GLN A 2 13.32 8.93 9.34
N VAL A 3 14.65 9.01 9.48
CA VAL A 3 15.42 8.21 10.46
C VAL A 3 14.97 8.49 11.90
N VAL A 4 14.63 9.73 12.22
CA VAL A 4 14.15 10.12 13.55
C VAL A 4 12.78 9.50 13.85
N ALA A 5 11.90 9.41 12.84
CA ALA A 5 10.61 8.75 12.98
C ALA A 5 10.76 7.24 13.23
N TYR A 6 11.66 6.57 12.50
CA TYR A 6 11.93 5.14 12.71
C TYR A 6 12.58 4.88 14.07
N VAL A 7 13.52 5.73 14.49
CA VAL A 7 14.16 5.61 15.81
C VAL A 7 13.15 5.85 16.93
N LEU A 8 12.27 6.84 16.80
CA LEU A 8 11.18 7.08 17.76
C LEU A 8 10.16 5.94 17.78
N PHE A 9 9.86 5.35 16.62
CA PHE A 9 8.95 4.21 16.50
C PHE A 9 9.52 2.96 17.18
N VAL A 10 10.80 2.65 16.93
CA VAL A 10 11.51 1.54 17.58
C VAL A 10 11.67 1.80 19.08
N ALA A 11 11.99 3.04 19.48
CA ALA A 11 12.13 3.41 20.89
C ALA A 11 10.80 3.28 21.66
N MET A 12 9.69 3.76 21.07
CA MET A 12 8.35 3.59 21.63
C MET A 12 7.96 2.11 21.74
N TYR A 13 8.26 1.30 20.72
CA TYR A 13 7.99 -0.14 20.73
C TYR A 13 8.73 -0.87 21.87
N ILE A 14 10.00 -0.55 22.09
CA ILE A 14 10.82 -1.13 23.17
C ILE A 14 10.33 -0.66 24.55
N LEU A 15 10.00 0.62 24.69
CA LEU A 15 9.45 1.19 25.94
C LEU A 15 8.07 0.61 26.29
N GLN A 16 7.23 0.39 25.28
CA GLN A 16 5.89 -0.17 25.43
C GLN A 16 5.95 -1.67 25.77
N SER A 17 6.84 -2.43 25.11
CA SER A 17 7.08 -3.85 25.41
C SER A 17 7.57 -4.08 26.84
N LYS A 18 8.34 -3.15 27.41
CA LYS A 18 8.86 -3.27 28.78
C LYS A 18 7.82 -2.90 29.85
N ARG A 19 6.81 -2.10 29.51
CA ARG A 19 5.81 -1.60 30.49
C ARG A 19 4.57 -2.47 30.59
N THR A 20 4.33 -3.32 29.60
CA THR A 20 3.02 -3.93 29.43
C THR A 20 3.17 -5.32 28.85
N GLY A 21 2.92 -6.34 29.67
CA GLY A 21 2.68 -7.72 29.23
C GLY A 21 1.33 -7.88 28.53
N GLU A 22 0.99 -6.97 27.60
CA GLU A 22 -0.26 -6.94 26.84
C GLU A 22 0.08 -6.56 25.39
N GLY A 23 0.49 -7.55 24.59
CA GLY A 23 0.74 -7.37 23.15
C GLY A 23 -0.52 -6.99 22.35
N GLU A 24 -1.69 -6.97 22.98
CA GLU A 24 -2.99 -6.72 22.36
C GLU A 24 -3.30 -5.22 22.19
N VAL A 25 -2.85 -4.36 23.11
CA VAL A 25 -3.10 -2.90 23.02
C VAL A 25 -2.30 -2.22 21.91
N ALA A 26 -1.15 -2.79 21.50
CA ALA A 26 -0.34 -2.23 20.42
C ALA A 26 -1.00 -2.34 19.05
N PHE A 27 -1.70 -3.44 18.76
CA PHE A 27 -2.49 -3.60 17.53
C PHE A 27 -3.72 -2.69 17.52
N ALA A 28 -4.38 -2.51 18.67
CA ALA A 28 -5.53 -1.62 18.80
C ALA A 28 -5.16 -0.13 18.69
N ALA A 29 -3.95 0.27 19.10
CA ALA A 29 -3.46 1.65 19.01
C ALA A 29 -2.99 2.04 17.60
N PHE A 30 -2.67 1.07 16.74
CA PHE A 30 -2.21 1.30 15.37
C PHE A 30 -3.17 2.14 14.50
N PRO A 31 -4.48 1.83 14.43
CA PRO A 31 -5.44 2.66 13.67
C PRO A 31 -5.58 4.09 14.23
N VAL A 32 -5.46 4.28 15.55
CA VAL A 32 -5.55 5.60 16.20
C VAL A 32 -4.34 6.47 15.87
N LEU A 33 -3.14 5.89 15.91
CA LEU A 33 -1.92 6.59 15.50
C LEU A 33 -1.90 6.89 14.00
N TYR A 34 -2.39 5.96 13.18
CA TYR A 34 -2.52 6.17 11.74
C TYR A 34 -3.46 7.34 11.42
N PHE A 35 -4.62 7.43 12.09
CA PHE A 35 -5.55 8.55 11.93
C PHE A 35 -4.93 9.91 12.29
N SER A 36 -4.09 9.95 13.34
CA SER A 36 -3.40 11.19 13.77
C SER A 36 -2.38 11.71 12.74
N PHE A 37 -1.78 10.82 11.95
CA PHE A 37 -0.87 11.16 10.85
C PHE A 37 -1.54 11.09 9.47
N PHE A 38 -2.84 10.79 9.42
CA PHE A 38 -3.58 10.65 8.18
C PHE A 38 -3.75 12.02 7.54
N ASN A 39 -3.03 12.25 6.45
CA ASN A 39 -3.20 13.46 5.65
C ASN A 39 -4.04 13.13 4.41
N PRO A 40 -5.33 13.50 4.38
CA PRO A 40 -6.21 13.17 3.26
C PRO A 40 -5.74 13.77 1.92
N PHE A 41 -4.96 14.85 1.95
CA PHE A 41 -4.36 15.41 0.73
C PHE A 41 -3.30 14.47 0.12
N LEU A 42 -2.53 13.75 0.95
CA LEU A 42 -1.53 12.80 0.45
C LEU A 42 -2.21 11.59 -0.19
N GLU A 43 -3.27 11.07 0.41
CA GLU A 43 -4.07 9.99 -0.19
C GLU A 43 -4.71 10.44 -1.51
N LEU A 44 -5.24 11.67 -1.58
CA LEU A 44 -5.79 12.23 -2.82
C LEU A 44 -4.72 12.32 -3.93
N VAL A 45 -3.53 12.82 -3.60
CA VAL A 45 -2.41 12.89 -4.55
C VAL A 45 -1.99 11.49 -5.02
N ALA A 46 -1.90 10.52 -4.09
CA ALA A 46 -1.59 9.14 -4.43
C ALA A 46 -2.63 8.54 -5.39
N VAL A 47 -3.92 8.76 -5.14
CA VAL A 47 -5.01 8.33 -6.01
C VAL A 47 -4.91 8.96 -7.40
N VAL A 48 -4.64 10.26 -7.50
CA VAL A 48 -4.51 10.93 -8.80
C VAL A 48 -3.32 10.35 -9.58
N LEU A 49 -2.16 10.22 -8.95
CA LEU A 49 -0.96 9.66 -9.58
C LEU A 49 -1.18 8.20 -9.99
N LEU A 50 -1.73 7.37 -9.11
CA LEU A 50 -2.06 5.99 -9.41
C LEU A 50 -3.12 5.89 -10.51
N GLY A 51 -4.09 6.79 -10.54
CA GLY A 51 -5.09 6.87 -11.61
C GLY A 51 -4.42 7.10 -12.97
N LEU A 52 -3.51 8.09 -13.06
CA LEU A 52 -2.75 8.35 -14.28
C LEU A 52 -1.89 7.15 -14.71
N VAL A 53 -1.18 6.52 -13.76
CA VAL A 53 -0.34 5.35 -14.04
C VAL A 53 -1.18 4.14 -14.44
N THR A 54 -2.35 3.96 -13.84
CA THR A 54 -3.28 2.88 -14.18
C THR A 54 -3.83 3.05 -15.60
N VAL A 55 -4.23 4.26 -15.97
CA VAL A 55 -4.70 4.59 -17.33
C VAL A 55 -3.57 4.41 -18.35
N GLN A 56 -2.35 4.89 -18.06
CA GLN A 56 -1.21 4.66 -18.95
C GLN A 56 -0.89 3.16 -19.10
N SER A 57 -0.92 2.42 -18.00
CA SER A 57 -0.69 0.97 -18.02
C SER A 57 -1.79 0.23 -18.79
N PHE A 58 -3.03 0.70 -18.72
CA PHE A 58 -4.15 0.18 -19.51
C PHE A 58 -3.96 0.42 -21.00
N ILE A 59 -3.56 1.63 -21.41
CA ILE A 59 -3.26 1.95 -22.80
C ILE A 59 -2.12 1.08 -23.31
N ASN A 60 -1.05 0.95 -22.52
CA ASN A 60 0.10 0.13 -22.87
C ASN A 60 -0.27 -1.36 -23.00
N TRP A 61 -1.12 -1.88 -22.10
CA TRP A 61 -1.65 -3.23 -22.21
C TRP A 61 -2.54 -3.41 -23.46
N SER A 62 -3.39 -2.43 -23.76
CA SER A 62 -4.26 -2.46 -24.94
C SER A 62 -3.46 -2.56 -26.25
N ILE A 63 -2.33 -1.85 -26.33
CA ILE A 63 -1.45 -1.82 -27.50
C ILE A 63 -0.61 -3.11 -27.62
N ARG A 64 0.03 -3.57 -26.53
CA ARG A 64 0.95 -4.72 -26.58
C ARG A 64 0.27 -6.08 -26.43
N ARG A 65 -0.94 -6.15 -25.84
CA ARG A 65 -1.66 -7.39 -25.47
C ARG A 65 -0.80 -8.48 -24.82
N SER A 66 0.29 -8.11 -24.14
CA SER A 66 1.15 -9.09 -23.48
C SER A 66 0.57 -9.42 -22.10
N GLY A 67 0.69 -10.69 -21.70
CA GLY A 67 0.28 -11.12 -20.36
C GLY A 67 1.03 -10.38 -19.25
N GLU A 68 2.24 -9.87 -19.52
CA GLU A 68 3.03 -9.09 -18.57
C GLU A 68 2.44 -7.71 -18.33
N SER A 69 2.06 -7.00 -19.41
CA SER A 69 1.39 -5.70 -19.30
C SER A 69 0.04 -5.80 -18.59
N PHE A 70 -0.63 -6.96 -18.67
CA PHE A 70 -1.85 -7.22 -17.91
C PHE A 70 -1.61 -7.28 -16.39
N LEU A 71 -0.55 -7.97 -15.94
CA LEU A 71 -0.20 -8.01 -14.52
C LEU A 71 0.16 -6.61 -14.00
N VAL A 72 0.85 -5.80 -14.78
CA VAL A 72 1.15 -4.40 -14.40
C VAL A 72 -0.13 -3.60 -14.19
N PHE A 73 -1.06 -3.69 -15.14
CA PHE A 73 -2.35 -3.02 -15.04
C PHE A 73 -3.15 -3.50 -13.82
N LEU A 74 -3.18 -4.81 -13.57
CA LEU A 74 -3.86 -5.38 -12.42
C LEU A 74 -3.22 -4.93 -11.10
N GLY A 75 -1.89 -4.89 -11.03
CA GLY A 75 -1.15 -4.43 -9.85
C GLY A 75 -1.41 -2.97 -9.50
N PHE A 76 -1.35 -2.07 -10.48
CA PHE A 76 -1.71 -0.67 -10.27
C PHE A 76 -3.19 -0.47 -9.98
N GLY A 77 -4.07 -1.26 -10.60
CA GLY A 77 -5.51 -1.26 -10.31
C GLY A 77 -5.80 -1.64 -8.85
N PHE A 78 -5.16 -2.69 -8.33
CA PHE A 78 -5.28 -3.08 -6.92
C PHE A 78 -4.72 -2.03 -5.95
N MET A 79 -3.61 -1.38 -6.29
CA MET A 79 -3.10 -0.26 -5.49
C MET A 79 -4.08 0.92 -5.48
N LEU A 80 -4.62 1.29 -6.63
CA LEU A 80 -5.60 2.37 -6.74
C LEU A 80 -6.86 2.05 -5.92
N LEU A 81 -7.35 0.81 -6.00
CA LEU A 81 -8.47 0.34 -5.19
C LEU A 81 -8.13 0.47 -3.70
N GLY A 82 -6.95 0.02 -3.26
CA GLY A 82 -6.52 0.13 -1.88
C GLY A 82 -6.49 1.57 -1.35
N HIS A 83 -5.97 2.52 -2.14
CA HIS A 83 -5.99 3.94 -1.79
C HIS A 83 -7.41 4.55 -1.81
N MET A 84 -8.29 4.11 -2.71
CA MET A 84 -9.69 4.51 -2.68
C MET A 84 -10.35 4.04 -1.37
N LEU A 85 -10.11 2.80 -0.94
CA LEU A 85 -10.61 2.30 0.34
C LEU A 85 -10.06 3.09 1.54
N LEU A 86 -8.77 3.44 1.52
CA LEU A 86 -8.14 4.26 2.56
C LEU A 86 -8.70 5.69 2.61
N LEU A 87 -9.12 6.28 1.48
CA LEU A 87 -9.84 7.56 1.48
C LEU A 87 -11.16 7.49 2.25
N PHE A 88 -11.84 6.34 2.24
CA PHE A 88 -13.11 6.11 2.95
C PHE A 88 -12.94 5.62 4.39
N ILE A 89 -11.71 5.60 4.92
CA ILE A 89 -11.42 5.21 6.30
C ILE A 89 -12.25 5.96 7.35
N ALA A 90 -12.61 7.21 7.07
CA ALA A 90 -13.41 8.05 7.97
C ALA A 90 -14.82 7.48 8.23
N VAL A 91 -15.31 6.58 7.37
CA VAL A 91 -16.63 5.95 7.49
C VAL A 91 -16.57 4.69 8.35
N GLU A 92 -15.56 3.84 8.17
CA GLU A 92 -15.46 2.58 8.90
C GLU A 92 -13.99 2.12 9.03
N ASN A 93 -13.57 1.81 10.26
CA ASN A 93 -12.19 1.43 10.57
C ASN A 93 -11.77 0.09 9.93
N SER A 94 -12.72 -0.76 9.58
CA SER A 94 -12.48 -2.04 8.87
C SER A 94 -11.85 -1.83 7.49
N LEU A 95 -12.08 -0.67 6.84
CA LEU A 95 -11.57 -0.38 5.50
C LEU A 95 -10.05 -0.21 5.48
N LEU A 96 -9.42 0.10 6.62
CA LEU A 96 -7.96 0.08 6.75
C LEU A 96 -7.40 -1.28 6.37
N PHE A 97 -7.96 -2.33 6.96
CA PHE A 97 -7.48 -3.69 6.77
C PHE A 97 -7.66 -4.12 5.32
N PHE A 98 -8.84 -3.88 4.75
CA PHE A 98 -9.11 -4.18 3.35
C PHE A 98 -8.28 -3.35 2.38
N GLY A 99 -8.06 -2.06 2.67
CA GLY A 99 -7.21 -1.18 1.87
C GLY A 99 -5.76 -1.65 1.84
N GLN A 100 -5.21 -2.05 2.99
CA GLN A 100 -3.87 -2.62 3.07
C GLN A 100 -3.77 -3.99 2.40
N LEU A 101 -4.78 -4.85 2.51
CA LEU A 101 -4.82 -6.13 1.79
C LEU A 101 -4.84 -5.92 0.26
N ALA A 102 -5.63 -4.95 -0.22
CA ALA A 102 -5.66 -4.61 -1.64
C ALA A 102 -4.30 -4.05 -2.12
N GLN A 103 -3.66 -3.19 -1.34
CA GLN A 103 -2.30 -2.70 -1.64
C GLN A 103 -1.29 -3.85 -1.68
N LEU A 104 -1.33 -4.77 -0.72
CA LEU A 104 -0.46 -5.94 -0.69
C LEU A 104 -0.65 -6.82 -1.92
N ALA A 105 -1.89 -7.07 -2.33
CA ALA A 105 -2.21 -7.79 -3.56
C ALA A 105 -1.65 -7.06 -4.80
N GLY A 106 -1.74 -5.73 -4.84
CA GLY A 106 -1.15 -4.91 -5.89
C GLY A 106 0.38 -5.05 -5.98
N PHE A 107 1.06 -4.99 -4.84
CA PHE A 107 2.51 -5.21 -4.77
C PHE A 107 2.91 -6.63 -5.18
N LEU A 108 2.18 -7.65 -4.75
CA LEU A 108 2.41 -9.04 -5.17
C LEU A 108 2.28 -9.20 -6.70
N CYS A 109 1.32 -8.52 -7.31
CA CYS A 109 1.13 -8.56 -8.75
C CYS A 109 2.30 -7.91 -9.52
N LEU A 110 2.75 -6.74 -9.06
CA LEU A 110 3.94 -6.09 -9.63
C LEU A 110 5.21 -6.91 -9.40
N LEU A 111 5.36 -7.52 -8.23
CA LEU A 111 6.50 -8.40 -7.92
C LEU A 111 6.50 -9.63 -8.83
N ALA A 112 5.34 -10.26 -9.06
CA ALA A 112 5.22 -11.39 -9.97
C ALA A 112 5.59 -11.00 -11.40
N MET A 113 5.17 -9.82 -11.86
CA MET A 113 5.58 -9.27 -13.16
C MET A 113 7.09 -9.03 -13.22
N LEU A 114 7.67 -8.43 -12.18
CA LEU A 114 9.10 -8.15 -12.10
C LEU A 114 9.92 -9.45 -12.16
N VAL A 115 9.51 -10.47 -11.40
CA VAL A 115 10.15 -11.80 -11.40
C VAL A 115 10.04 -12.46 -12.76
N LYS A 116 8.88 -12.34 -13.43
CA LYS A 116 8.68 -12.91 -14.77
C LYS A 116 9.57 -12.25 -15.82
N VAL A 117 9.64 -10.92 -15.82
CA VAL A 117 10.53 -10.16 -16.72
C VAL A 117 12.01 -10.42 -16.39
N SER A 118 12.36 -10.49 -15.10
CA SER A 118 13.74 -10.79 -14.66
C SER A 118 14.20 -12.18 -15.06
N ARG A 119 13.30 -13.17 -15.13
CA ARG A 119 13.64 -14.53 -15.56
C ARG A 119 13.62 -14.68 -17.08
N GLY A 120 12.82 -13.87 -17.79
CA GLY A 120 12.76 -13.85 -19.26
C GLY A 120 13.85 -13.00 -19.93
N GLY A 121 14.52 -12.11 -19.20
CA GLY A 121 15.64 -11.30 -19.69
C GLY A 121 17.04 -11.89 -19.39
N GLY A 122 17.09 -13.15 -18.94
CA GLY A 122 18.33 -13.88 -18.61
C GLY A 122 18.73 -14.91 -19.66
N GLU A 123 18.44 -14.66 -20.94
CA GLU A 123 18.95 -15.41 -22.10
C GLU A 123 19.81 -14.51 -22.98
#